data_AF-A0A3A8FQA3-F1
#
_entry.id   AF-A0A3A8FQA3-F1
#
_cell.length_a   1.000
_cell.length_b   1.000
_cell.length_c   1.000
_cell.angle_alpha   90.00
_cell.angle_beta   90.00
_cell.angle_gamma   90.00
#
_symmetry.space_group_name_H-M   'P 1'
#
loop_
_entity.id
_entity.type
_entity.pdbx_description
1 polymer ?
#
loop_
_entity_poly.entity_id
_entity_poly.type
_entity_poly.pdbx_seq_one_letter_code
_entity_poly.pdbx_strand_id
1 'polypeptide(L)'
;MSAILYEQIRLAFPELKDVPLPDEPELFSNFEAWINQLYPNLMRLDGLDIQQNGIAECHRLQQFQIDWNELKNHIQDELATFHDMYESADLNVEYEEDQLHAYDFEFTYKVILSNIQMFVEPYDLVLLAIEHDNPYWMLVPANDELIQNITHHFNRVFTASEPMVRMD
;
A
#
# COMPACT_ATOMS: atom_id res chain seq x y z
N MET A 1 5.81 -10.12 21.05
CA MET A 1 5.12 -8.90 20.56
C MET A 1 4.66 -9.14 19.13
N SER A 2 5.56 -9.65 18.29
CA SER A 2 5.29 -10.23 16.97
C SER A 2 4.04 -11.13 16.95
N ALA A 3 3.92 -12.16 17.80
CA ALA A 3 2.78 -13.07 17.78
C ALA A 3 1.38 -12.39 17.78
N ILE A 4 1.21 -11.25 18.48
CA ILE A 4 -0.07 -10.53 18.49
C ILE A 4 -0.36 -9.93 17.11
N LEU A 5 0.64 -9.33 16.46
CA LEU A 5 0.51 -8.81 15.10
C LEU A 5 0.02 -9.90 14.14
N TYR A 6 0.67 -11.06 14.12
CA TYR A 6 0.30 -12.15 13.20
C TYR A 6 -1.13 -12.66 13.43
N GLU A 7 -1.60 -12.69 14.69
CA GLU A 7 -3.00 -13.00 14.99
C GLU A 7 -3.96 -11.92 14.44
N GLN A 8 -3.63 -10.62 14.56
CA GLN A 8 -4.43 -9.56 13.96
C GLN A 8 -4.43 -9.66 12.42
N ILE A 9 -3.29 -9.97 11.80
CA ILE A 9 -3.21 -10.17 10.36
C ILE A 9 -4.04 -11.37 9.93
N ARG A 10 -4.10 -12.47 10.70
CA ARG A 10 -5.00 -13.60 10.43
C ARG A 10 -6.49 -13.25 10.56
N LEU A 11 -6.85 -12.27 11.39
CA LEU A 11 -8.23 -11.76 11.43
C LEU A 11 -8.57 -10.99 10.15
N ALA A 12 -7.60 -10.23 9.61
CA ALA A 12 -7.78 -9.58 8.32
C ALA A 12 -7.79 -10.61 7.18
N PHE A 13 -6.87 -11.57 7.16
CA PHE A 13 -6.63 -12.56 6.11
C PHE A 13 -6.83 -13.99 6.64
N PRO A 14 -8.09 -14.48 6.73
CA PRO A 14 -8.43 -15.76 7.35
C PRO A 14 -7.76 -16.98 6.70
N GLU A 15 -7.36 -16.87 5.43
CA GLU A 15 -6.64 -17.92 4.70
C GLU A 15 -5.26 -18.23 5.32
N LEU A 16 -4.66 -17.28 6.06
CA LEU A 16 -3.36 -17.47 6.72
C LEU A 16 -3.46 -18.19 8.07
N LYS A 17 -4.66 -18.60 8.49
CA LYS A 17 -4.91 -19.21 9.81
C LYS A 17 -4.06 -20.46 10.07
N ASP A 18 -3.91 -21.31 9.05
CA ASP A 18 -3.18 -22.57 9.15
C ASP A 18 -1.72 -22.46 8.69
N VAL A 19 -1.31 -21.28 8.21
CA VAL A 19 0.07 -21.03 7.77
C VAL A 19 0.96 -20.86 9.00
N PRO A 20 2.05 -21.64 9.15
CA PRO A 20 3.00 -21.47 10.25
C PRO A 20 3.53 -20.03 10.32
N LEU A 21 3.79 -19.52 11.53
CA LEU A 21 4.43 -18.21 11.67
C LEU A 21 5.83 -18.25 11.07
N PRO A 22 6.33 -17.13 10.51
CA PRO A 22 7.67 -17.09 9.95
C PRO A 22 8.73 -17.24 11.04
N ASP A 23 9.86 -17.81 10.67
CA ASP A 23 11.08 -17.73 11.46
C ASP A 23 11.53 -16.27 11.57
N GLU A 24 12.08 -15.85 12.71
CA GLU A 24 12.48 -14.46 12.98
C GLU A 24 11.37 -13.44 12.63
N PRO A 25 10.21 -13.51 13.34
CA PRO A 25 8.99 -12.79 12.96
C PRO A 25 9.07 -11.27 13.11
N GLU A 26 10.19 -10.74 13.60
CA GLU A 26 10.53 -9.32 13.65
C GLU A 26 11.24 -8.82 12.38
N LEU A 27 11.67 -9.71 11.47
CA LEU A 27 12.24 -9.32 10.18
C LEU A 27 11.13 -9.04 9.16
N PHE A 28 11.09 -7.82 8.61
CA PHE A 28 10.07 -7.41 7.65
C PHE A 28 10.04 -8.30 6.40
N SER A 29 11.20 -8.70 5.87
CA SER A 29 11.29 -9.61 4.73
C SER A 29 10.60 -10.95 4.97
N ASN A 30 10.63 -11.45 6.21
CA ASN A 30 9.99 -12.70 6.58
C ASN A 30 8.48 -12.52 6.74
N PHE A 31 8.03 -11.34 7.20
CA PHE A 31 6.62 -10.95 7.18
C PHE A 31 6.08 -10.83 5.75
N GLU A 32 6.78 -10.14 4.85
CA GLU A 32 6.43 -10.00 3.43
C GLU A 32 6.26 -11.37 2.77
N ALA A 33 7.23 -12.27 2.97
CA ALA A 33 7.16 -13.62 2.42
C ALA A 33 5.97 -14.41 3.00
N TRP A 34 5.70 -14.27 4.29
CA TRP A 34 4.62 -14.98 4.98
C TRP A 34 3.22 -14.50 4.55
N ILE A 35 2.97 -13.19 4.53
CA ILE A 35 1.65 -12.64 4.19
C ILE A 35 1.28 -12.92 2.73
N ASN A 36 2.29 -13.02 1.86
CA ASN A 36 2.16 -13.33 0.44
C ASN A 36 2.23 -14.83 0.11
N GLN A 37 2.35 -15.72 1.11
CA GLN A 37 2.64 -17.14 0.89
C GLN A 37 1.56 -17.87 0.08
N LEU A 38 0.28 -17.57 0.33
CA LEU A 38 -0.84 -18.21 -0.36
C LEU A 38 -1.34 -17.38 -1.53
N TYR A 39 -1.45 -16.07 -1.32
CA TYR A 39 -1.93 -15.11 -2.31
C TYR A 39 -1.18 -13.77 -2.15
N PRO A 40 -1.07 -12.97 -3.23
CA PRO A 40 -0.52 -11.63 -3.12
C PRO A 40 -1.45 -10.72 -2.29
N ASN A 41 -1.07 -10.47 -1.05
CA ASN A 41 -1.81 -9.67 -0.06
C ASN A 41 -1.12 -8.33 0.26
N LEU A 42 0.21 -8.28 0.16
CA LEU A 42 1.05 -7.10 0.37
C LEU A 42 1.80 -6.78 -0.93
N MET A 43 1.56 -5.58 -1.45
CA MET A 43 2.12 -5.11 -2.72
C MET A 43 3.18 -4.05 -2.48
N ARG A 44 4.25 -4.08 -3.27
CA ARG A 44 5.26 -3.02 -3.28
C ARG A 44 4.92 -1.97 -4.33
N LEU A 45 5.04 -0.70 -3.98
CA LEU A 45 5.05 0.39 -4.93
C LEU A 45 6.44 0.51 -5.54
N ASP A 46 6.49 0.60 -6.86
CA ASP A 46 7.69 0.88 -7.63
C ASP A 46 7.42 2.14 -8.46
N GLY A 47 8.18 3.20 -8.16
CA GLY A 47 8.07 4.47 -8.89
C GLY A 47 8.48 4.37 -10.36
N LEU A 48 9.16 3.30 -10.77
CA LEU A 48 9.47 3.02 -12.18
C LEU A 48 8.37 2.20 -12.89
N ASP A 49 7.52 1.50 -12.12
CA ASP A 49 6.40 0.70 -12.63
C ASP A 49 5.05 1.20 -12.10
N ILE A 50 4.75 2.44 -12.47
CA ILE A 50 3.50 3.13 -12.14
C ILE A 50 2.27 2.34 -12.64
N GLN A 51 2.44 1.49 -13.67
CA GLN A 51 1.33 0.79 -14.34
C GLN A 51 0.92 -0.53 -13.68
N GLN A 52 1.80 -1.15 -12.89
CA GLN A 52 1.49 -2.44 -12.28
C GLN A 52 1.32 -2.36 -10.77
N ASN A 53 2.25 -1.79 -10.01
CA ASN A 53 2.16 -1.51 -8.55
C ASN A 53 1.40 -2.55 -7.69
N GLY A 54 1.37 -3.82 -8.13
CA GLY A 54 0.59 -4.91 -7.54
C GLY A 54 -0.95 -4.83 -7.71
N ILE A 55 -1.50 -3.88 -8.48
CA ILE A 55 -2.96 -3.69 -8.61
C ILE A 55 -3.62 -4.89 -9.29
N ALA A 56 -3.03 -5.43 -10.35
CA ALA A 56 -3.62 -6.58 -11.05
C ALA A 56 -3.42 -7.88 -10.27
N GLU A 57 -2.36 -7.94 -9.46
CA GLU A 57 -1.92 -9.10 -8.69
C GLU A 57 -2.62 -9.20 -7.33
N CYS A 58 -3.06 -8.07 -6.78
CA CYS A 58 -3.69 -8.00 -5.45
C CYS A 58 -4.89 -8.94 -5.35
N HIS A 59 -4.78 -9.92 -4.46
CA HIS A 59 -5.78 -10.96 -4.30
C HIS A 59 -7.14 -10.41 -3.91
N ARG A 60 -7.20 -9.40 -3.03
CA ARG A 60 -8.47 -8.80 -2.61
C ARG A 60 -9.17 -8.07 -3.74
N LEU A 61 -8.45 -7.32 -4.57
CA LEU A 61 -9.06 -6.70 -5.74
C LEU A 61 -9.69 -7.74 -6.66
N GLN A 62 -9.00 -8.87 -6.87
CA GLN A 62 -9.53 -10.01 -7.64
C GLN A 62 -10.74 -10.67 -6.96
N GLN A 63 -10.68 -10.89 -5.64
CA GLN A 63 -11.73 -11.53 -4.86
C GLN A 63 -13.05 -10.75 -4.91
N PHE A 64 -12.97 -9.42 -4.82
CA PHE A 64 -14.12 -8.52 -4.92
C PHE A 64 -14.49 -8.16 -6.35
N GLN A 65 -13.78 -8.72 -7.35
CA GLN A 65 -14.00 -8.46 -8.78
C GLN A 65 -13.95 -6.97 -9.14
N ILE A 66 -13.10 -6.21 -8.46
CA ILE A 66 -12.90 -4.79 -8.73
C ILE A 66 -12.29 -4.65 -10.13
N ASP A 67 -12.84 -3.74 -10.92
CA ASP A 67 -12.31 -3.45 -12.26
C ASP A 67 -10.98 -2.72 -12.15
N TRP A 68 -9.91 -3.53 -12.11
CA TRP A 68 -8.55 -3.04 -12.01
C TRP A 68 -8.09 -2.32 -13.30
N ASN A 69 -8.75 -2.51 -14.45
CA ASN A 69 -8.46 -1.71 -15.64
C ASN A 69 -9.00 -0.29 -15.46
N GLU A 70 -10.23 -0.16 -14.97
CA GLU A 70 -10.83 1.15 -14.67
C GLU A 70 -10.01 1.90 -13.62
N LEU A 71 -9.60 1.23 -12.53
CA LEU A 71 -8.71 1.80 -11.51
C LEU A 71 -7.38 2.29 -12.11
N LYS A 72 -6.73 1.47 -12.94
CA LYS A 72 -5.47 1.86 -13.60
C LYS A 72 -5.65 3.05 -14.53
N ASN A 73 -6.73 3.09 -15.30
CA ASN A 73 -7.02 4.21 -16.19
C ASN A 73 -7.27 5.50 -15.38
N HIS A 74 -8.01 5.42 -14.27
CA HIS A 74 -8.26 6.58 -13.42
C HIS A 74 -6.97 7.15 -12.80
N ILE A 75 -6.07 6.27 -12.32
CA ILE A 75 -4.74 6.67 -11.85
C ILE A 75 -3.95 7.36 -12.97
N GLN A 76 -3.97 6.80 -14.18
CA GLN A 76 -3.24 7.37 -15.32
C GLN A 76 -3.78 8.75 -15.72
N ASP A 77 -5.09 8.92 -15.75
CA ASP A 77 -5.74 10.19 -16.09
C ASP A 77 -5.42 11.27 -15.05
N GLU A 78 -5.41 10.93 -13.76
CA GLU A 78 -5.08 11.86 -12.68
C GLU A 78 -3.59 12.25 -12.68
N LEU A 79 -2.69 11.29 -12.89
CA LEU A 79 -1.25 11.57 -13.04
C LEU A 79 -0.96 12.43 -14.27
N ALA A 80 -1.60 12.14 -15.42
CA ALA A 80 -1.43 12.93 -16.64
C ALA A 80 -1.90 14.37 -16.45
N THR A 81 -3.06 14.56 -15.81
CA THR A 81 -3.59 15.90 -15.48
C THR A 81 -2.59 16.68 -14.61
N PHE A 82 -1.97 16.02 -13.65
CA PHE A 82 -0.96 16.64 -12.80
C PHE A 82 0.29 17.04 -13.59
N HIS A 83 0.84 16.13 -14.40
CA HIS A 83 2.01 16.43 -15.24
C HIS A 83 1.74 17.61 -16.18
N ASP A 84 0.57 17.67 -16.82
CA ASP A 84 0.17 18.78 -17.69
C ASP A 84 0.09 20.12 -16.93
N MET A 85 -0.38 20.10 -15.68
CA MET A 85 -0.40 21.30 -14.82
C MET A 85 1.01 21.81 -14.47
N TYR A 86 1.98 20.91 -14.32
CA TYR A 86 3.37 21.27 -14.03
C TYR A 86 4.14 21.72 -15.28
N GLU A 87 3.94 21.10 -16.43
CA GLU A 87 4.55 21.56 -17.68
C GLU A 87 3.99 22.90 -18.16
N SER A 88 2.72 23.19 -17.88
CA SER A 88 2.06 24.45 -18.25
C SER A 88 2.29 25.58 -17.24
N ALA A 89 2.58 25.24 -15.98
CA ALA A 89 3.07 26.19 -15.00
C ALA A 89 4.57 26.41 -15.25
N ASP A 90 4.92 27.53 -15.87
CA ASP A 90 6.29 28.02 -16.07
C ASP A 90 6.96 28.29 -14.70
N LEU A 91 7.26 27.21 -13.97
CA LEU A 91 7.82 27.19 -12.61
C LEU A 91 9.28 27.60 -12.71
N ASN A 92 9.49 28.92 -12.84
CA ASN A 92 10.75 29.64 -12.66
C ASN A 92 11.25 29.57 -11.20
N VAL A 93 11.10 28.42 -10.53
CA VAL A 93 11.53 28.24 -9.15
C VAL A 93 12.79 27.38 -9.19
N GLU A 94 13.92 27.98 -8.78
CA GLU A 94 15.20 27.30 -8.53
C GLU A 94 15.02 26.26 -7.42
N TYR A 95 14.42 25.12 -7.74
CA TYR A 95 14.60 23.90 -6.98
C TYR A 95 15.72 23.11 -7.63
N GLU A 96 16.62 22.56 -6.82
CA GLU A 96 17.61 21.59 -7.30
C GLU A 96 16.84 20.42 -7.94
N GLU A 97 17.27 19.92 -9.11
CA GLU A 97 16.59 18.83 -9.85
C GLU A 97 16.22 17.65 -8.93
N ASP A 98 17.11 17.31 -7.98
CA ASP A 98 16.91 16.25 -6.99
C ASP A 98 15.68 16.47 -6.08
N GLN A 99 15.36 17.73 -5.75
CA GLN A 99 14.18 18.06 -4.92
C GLN A 99 12.89 17.95 -5.73
N LEU A 100 12.89 18.35 -7.00
CA LEU A 100 11.73 18.17 -7.88
C LEU A 100 11.40 16.68 -8.04
N HIS A 101 12.42 15.86 -8.30
CA HIS A 101 12.25 14.42 -8.46
C HIS A 101 11.69 13.74 -7.19
N ALA A 102 12.15 14.13 -6.00
CA ALA A 102 11.63 13.59 -4.75
C ALA A 102 10.14 13.94 -4.52
N TYR A 103 9.75 15.19 -4.81
CA TYR A 103 8.34 15.62 -4.72
C TYR A 103 7.44 14.87 -5.71
N ASP A 104 7.93 14.62 -6.94
CA ASP A 104 7.20 13.84 -7.94
C ASP A 104 6.96 12.39 -7.49
N PHE A 105 7.93 11.76 -6.81
CA PHE A 105 7.78 10.40 -6.27
C PHE A 105 6.74 10.31 -5.14
N GLU A 106 6.83 11.17 -4.13
CA GLU A 106 5.86 11.18 -3.02
C GLU A 106 4.44 11.46 -3.53
N PHE A 107 4.30 12.39 -4.47
CA PHE A 107 3.01 12.72 -5.07
C PHE A 107 2.45 11.53 -5.87
N THR A 108 3.27 10.89 -6.69
CA THR A 108 2.86 9.73 -7.51
C THR A 108 2.30 8.62 -6.63
N TYR A 109 3.00 8.26 -5.55
CA TYR A 109 2.50 7.25 -4.61
C TYR A 109 1.20 7.68 -3.94
N LYS A 110 1.07 8.96 -3.56
CA LYS A 110 -0.17 9.47 -2.99
C LYS A 110 -1.36 9.35 -3.95
N VAL A 111 -1.19 9.69 -5.23
CA VAL A 111 -2.25 9.53 -6.24
C VAL A 111 -2.65 8.06 -6.36
N ILE A 112 -1.69 7.15 -6.48
CA ILE A 112 -1.95 5.72 -6.58
C ILE A 112 -2.75 5.22 -5.37
N LEU A 113 -2.25 5.48 -4.16
CA LEU A 113 -2.87 4.99 -2.92
C LEU A 113 -4.26 5.58 -2.69
N SER A 114 -4.45 6.87 -2.99
CA SER A 114 -5.76 7.54 -2.85
C SER A 114 -6.79 6.97 -3.81
N ASN A 115 -6.39 6.67 -5.05
CA ASN A 115 -7.26 6.03 -6.02
C ASN A 115 -7.62 4.60 -5.65
N ILE A 116 -6.66 3.82 -5.16
CA ILE A 116 -6.96 2.48 -4.66
C ILE A 116 -7.97 2.60 -3.50
N GLN A 117 -7.75 3.49 -2.53
CA GLN A 117 -8.67 3.71 -1.40
C GLN A 117 -10.09 4.07 -1.88
N MET A 118 -10.22 4.96 -2.86
CA MET A 118 -11.51 5.36 -3.44
C MET A 118 -12.26 4.18 -4.08
N PHE A 119 -11.56 3.32 -4.82
CA PHE A 119 -12.17 2.18 -5.52
C PHE A 119 -12.58 1.05 -4.59
N VAL A 120 -11.93 0.92 -3.42
CA VAL A 120 -12.18 -0.16 -2.47
C VAL A 120 -13.18 0.22 -1.37
N GLU A 121 -13.44 1.52 -1.16
CA GLU A 121 -14.37 2.04 -0.16
C GLU A 121 -15.78 1.40 -0.26
N PRO A 122 -16.38 1.20 -1.46
CA PRO A 122 -17.70 0.57 -1.59
C PRO A 122 -17.76 -0.90 -1.17
N TYR A 123 -16.61 -1.55 -0.93
CA TYR A 123 -16.47 -2.98 -0.65
C TYR A 123 -16.14 -3.27 0.82
N ASP A 124 -16.32 -2.29 1.72
CA ASP A 124 -15.94 -2.38 3.13
C ASP A 124 -14.47 -2.78 3.32
N LEU A 125 -13.59 -2.18 2.49
CA LEU A 125 -12.14 -2.35 2.55
C LEU A 125 -11.45 -1.02 2.84
N VAL A 126 -10.30 -1.11 3.50
CA VAL A 126 -9.41 0.02 3.79
C VAL A 126 -7.99 -0.31 3.37
N LEU A 127 -7.30 0.67 2.79
CA LEU A 127 -5.90 0.59 2.45
C LEU A 127 -5.03 0.93 3.66
N LEU A 128 -4.10 0.04 3.96
CA LEU A 128 -2.97 0.31 4.85
C LEU A 128 -1.71 0.42 4.00
N ALA A 129 -0.98 1.53 4.17
CA ALA A 129 0.31 1.75 3.55
C ALA A 129 1.43 1.55 4.58
N ILE A 130 2.59 1.07 4.16
CA ILE A 130 3.81 1.01 4.96
C ILE A 130 4.78 1.96 4.31
N GLU A 131 5.10 3.05 5.00
CA GLU A 131 6.10 4.01 4.55
C GLU A 131 7.46 3.33 4.62
N HIS A 132 8.17 3.22 3.50
CA HIS A 132 9.51 2.66 3.37
C HIS A 132 10.13 3.34 2.14
N ASP A 133 11.46 3.31 1.97
CA ASP A 133 12.14 3.76 0.74
C ASP A 133 11.43 3.29 -0.55
N ASN A 134 10.85 2.07 -0.53
CA ASN A 134 9.86 1.61 -1.51
C ASN A 134 8.59 1.25 -0.75
N PRO A 135 7.53 2.08 -0.78
CA PRO A 135 6.36 1.88 0.05
C PRO A 135 5.65 0.56 -0.27
N TYR A 136 4.97 -0.01 0.71
CA TYR A 136 4.08 -1.16 0.49
C TYR A 136 2.63 -0.78 0.79
N TRP A 137 1.69 -1.54 0.23
CA TRP A 137 0.27 -1.40 0.54
C TRP A 137 -0.44 -2.75 0.62
N MET A 138 -1.47 -2.80 1.44
CA MET A 138 -2.37 -3.95 1.54
C MET A 138 -3.80 -3.48 1.82
N LEU A 139 -4.78 -4.31 1.47
CA LEU A 139 -6.19 -4.06 1.78
C LEU A 139 -6.60 -4.91 2.96
N VAL A 140 -7.33 -4.33 3.90
CA VAL A 140 -7.90 -5.02 5.07
C VAL A 140 -9.38 -4.70 5.19
N PRO A 141 -10.18 -5.51 5.92
CA PRO A 141 -11.58 -5.17 6.19
C PRO A 141 -11.70 -3.82 6.89
N ALA A 142 -12.72 -3.04 6.53
CA ALA A 142 -13.07 -1.76 7.16
C ALA A 142 -13.62 -1.98 8.58
N ASN A 143 -12.71 -2.26 9.51
CA ASN A 143 -12.98 -2.45 10.92
C ASN A 143 -11.97 -1.65 11.74
N ASP A 144 -12.42 -0.55 12.33
CA ASP A 144 -11.54 0.41 13.00
C ASP A 144 -10.73 -0.22 14.15
N GLU A 145 -11.32 -1.12 14.93
CA GLU A 145 -10.62 -1.81 16.03
C GLU A 145 -9.51 -2.71 15.48
N LEU A 146 -9.81 -3.51 14.45
CA LEU A 146 -8.83 -4.38 13.79
C LEU A 146 -7.71 -3.55 13.17
N ILE A 147 -8.04 -2.48 12.44
CA ILE A 147 -7.07 -1.58 11.80
C ILE A 147 -6.14 -0.97 12.86
N GLN A 148 -6.71 -0.40 13.93
CA GLN A 148 -5.92 0.18 15.02
C GLN A 148 -4.99 -0.85 15.67
N ASN A 149 -5.46 -2.08 15.89
CA ASN A 149 -4.65 -3.15 16.46
C ASN A 149 -3.53 -3.58 15.51
N ILE A 150 -3.81 -3.77 14.22
CA ILE A 150 -2.80 -4.09 13.21
C ILE A 150 -1.73 -3.00 13.20
N THR A 151 -2.12 -1.73 13.00
CA THR A 151 -1.18 -0.61 12.91
C THR A 151 -0.36 -0.44 14.20
N HIS A 152 -1.00 -0.50 15.37
CA HIS A 152 -0.30 -0.37 16.65
C HIS A 152 0.75 -1.47 16.85
N HIS A 153 0.40 -2.72 16.56
CA HIS A 153 1.31 -3.84 16.76
C HIS A 153 2.39 -3.92 15.68
N PHE A 154 2.06 -3.57 14.43
CA PHE A 154 3.01 -3.51 13.33
C PHE A 154 4.15 -2.52 13.66
N ASN A 155 3.78 -1.29 14.03
CA ASN A 155 4.73 -0.21 14.33
C ASN A 155 5.57 -0.43 15.60
N ARG A 156 5.25 -1.47 16.38
CA ARG A 156 6.03 -1.91 17.54
C ARG A 156 6.95 -3.08 17.25
N VAL A 157 6.63 -3.87 16.22
CA VAL A 157 7.39 -5.05 15.81
C VAL A 157 8.46 -4.64 14.83
N PHE A 158 8.09 -3.85 13.81
CA PHE A 158 9.01 -3.32 12.82
C PHE A 158 9.49 -1.93 13.24
N THR A 159 10.72 -1.58 12.87
CA THR A 159 11.40 -0.36 13.32
C THR A 159 10.64 0.91 12.92
N ALA A 160 10.85 1.99 13.66
CA ALA A 160 10.21 3.30 13.40
C ALA A 160 10.57 3.93 12.04
N SER A 161 11.51 3.35 11.29
CA SER A 161 11.80 3.71 9.91
C SER A 161 10.72 3.26 8.92
N GLU A 162 9.79 2.39 9.34
CA GLU A 162 8.81 1.76 8.46
C GLU A 162 7.38 1.81 9.04
N PRO A 163 6.81 3.00 9.32
CA PRO A 163 5.49 3.07 9.92
C PRO A 163 4.41 2.60 8.94
N MET A 164 3.55 1.73 9.43
CA MET A 164 2.25 1.48 8.82
C MET A 164 1.29 2.60 9.17
N VAL A 165 0.57 3.07 8.17
CA VAL A 165 -0.44 4.12 8.25
C VAL A 165 -1.71 3.68 7.52
N ARG A 166 -2.85 4.18 7.99
CA ARG A 166 -4.13 4.06 7.28
C ARG A 166 -4.21 5.20 6.27
N MET A 167 -4.69 4.90 5.07
CA MET A 167 -5.10 5.95 4.14
C MET A 167 -6.51 6.45 4.49
N ASP A 168 -6.67 7.77 4.51
CA ASP A 168 -7.93 8.48 4.73
C ASP A 168 -8.69 8.70 3.42
#